data_AF-A0A9K3PD06-F1
#
_entry.id   AF-A0A9K3PD06-F1
#
_cell.length_a   1.000
_cell.length_b   1.000
_cell.length_c   1.000
_cell.angle_alpha   90.00
_cell.angle_beta   90.00
_cell.angle_gamma   90.00
#
_symmetry.space_group_name_H-M   'P 1'
#
loop_
_entity.id
_entity.type
_entity.pdbx_description
1 polymer ?
#
loop_
_entity_poly.entity_id
_entity_poly.type
_entity_poly.pdbx_seq_one_letter_code
_entity_poly.pdbx_strand_id
1 'polypeptide(L)'
;MMLSRGILAVVLLADAVGAFSPSGRSSAAISQMVEERQRYQPRSSPIFVGEDVMAADDDVDDIMMTPDIDSPPEDDYIVNVGDLEEGDDDGSEDDGEPPAWAASEQRMQELRAEHRRNENDTGSPEFQIAGMTERINYLTKHLQQHPKDFSTRRGLVAMVNKRRRLLNYLSRENEDRYTSIVEALGIRHKAPGRVANRDEKYSRFPKQKAVKKHLLKKK
;
A
#
# COMPACT_ATOMS: atom_id res chain seq x y z
N MET A 1 -33.02 -21.79 57.32
CA MET A 1 -34.39 -21.25 57.56
C MET A 1 -34.30 -19.77 57.86
N MET A 2 -34.47 -18.89 56.86
CA MET A 2 -34.88 -17.51 57.05
C MET A 2 -35.62 -17.09 55.79
N LEU A 3 -36.95 -16.99 55.90
CA LEU A 3 -37.82 -16.48 54.85
C LEU A 3 -37.91 -14.96 55.00
N SER A 4 -37.65 -14.21 53.93
CA SER A 4 -38.24 -12.89 53.76
C SER A 4 -38.98 -12.85 52.42
N ARG A 5 -40.29 -12.63 52.53
CA ARG A 5 -41.24 -12.48 51.43
C ARG A 5 -41.08 -11.08 50.83
N GLY A 6 -40.77 -11.00 49.54
CA GLY A 6 -40.88 -9.80 48.71
C GLY A 6 -41.92 -10.05 47.63
N ILE A 7 -42.89 -9.15 47.54
CA ILE A 7 -44.16 -9.27 46.83
C ILE A 7 -43.99 -9.17 45.30
N LEU A 8 -44.82 -9.94 44.62
CA LEU A 8 -45.08 -10.01 43.19
C LEU A 8 -45.57 -8.65 42.62
N ALA A 9 -45.01 -8.20 41.50
CA ALA A 9 -45.71 -7.30 40.58
C ALA A 9 -45.36 -7.69 39.13
N VAL A 10 -46.33 -8.37 38.51
CA VAL A 10 -46.44 -8.67 37.09
C VAL A 10 -46.99 -7.43 36.38
N VAL A 11 -46.31 -6.90 35.36
CA VAL A 11 -46.97 -6.25 34.22
C VAL A 11 -46.18 -6.52 32.93
N LEU A 12 -46.93 -7.04 31.97
CA LEU A 12 -46.59 -7.40 30.59
C LEU A 12 -46.50 -6.16 29.68
N LEU A 13 -45.85 -6.36 28.53
CA LEU A 13 -46.27 -5.96 27.18
C LEU A 13 -45.44 -4.90 26.41
N ALA A 14 -45.10 -5.31 25.18
CA ALA A 14 -45.12 -4.59 23.91
C ALA A 14 -43.89 -3.77 23.46
N ASP A 15 -43.25 -4.34 22.44
CA ASP A 15 -42.95 -3.74 21.13
C ASP A 15 -42.71 -2.22 21.05
N ALA A 16 -41.47 -1.87 20.70
CA ALA A 16 -41.22 -0.72 19.83
C ALA A 16 -39.95 -0.94 19.00
N VAL A 17 -40.13 -1.51 17.82
CA VAL A 17 -39.29 -1.25 16.64
C VAL A 17 -39.41 0.25 16.35
N GLY A 18 -38.46 1.04 16.84
CA GLY A 18 -38.38 2.48 16.65
C GLY A 18 -37.22 2.84 15.73
N ALA A 19 -37.55 3.27 14.52
CA ALA A 19 -36.62 3.73 13.48
C ALA A 19 -35.66 4.82 13.99
N PHE A 20 -34.35 4.56 13.85
CA PHE A 20 -33.30 5.55 14.03
C PHE A 20 -33.31 6.55 12.85
N SER A 21 -34.02 7.65 13.03
CA SER A 21 -34.03 8.82 12.14
C SER A 21 -32.86 9.75 12.52
N PRO A 22 -31.95 10.13 11.59
CA PRO A 22 -30.82 11.00 11.91
C PRO A 22 -31.22 12.46 11.70
N SER A 23 -31.90 13.07 12.66
CA SER A 23 -32.03 14.52 12.71
C SER A 23 -32.18 15.00 14.15
N GLY A 24 -31.05 15.31 14.78
CA GLY A 24 -31.04 15.86 16.13
C GLY A 24 -29.75 15.58 16.90
N ARG A 25 -28.58 15.91 16.34
CA ARG A 25 -27.39 16.06 17.19
C ARG A 25 -27.55 17.38 17.94
N SER A 26 -27.52 17.31 19.27
CA SER A 26 -27.64 18.46 20.18
C SER A 26 -26.64 19.57 19.82
N SER A 27 -27.04 20.83 19.94
CA SER A 27 -26.19 21.99 19.62
C SER A 27 -24.89 22.03 20.44
N ALA A 28 -24.87 21.33 21.58
CA ALA A 28 -23.68 21.13 22.41
C ALA A 28 -22.59 20.31 21.69
N ALA A 29 -22.95 19.27 20.93
CA ALA A 29 -21.99 18.46 20.18
C ALA A 29 -21.41 19.21 18.97
N ILE A 30 -22.21 20.10 18.37
CA ILE A 30 -21.75 20.99 17.29
C ILE A 30 -20.83 22.07 17.85
N SER A 31 -21.13 22.64 19.02
CA SER A 31 -20.29 23.67 19.66
C SER A 31 -18.94 23.10 20.09
N GLN A 32 -18.90 21.89 20.67
CA GLN A 32 -17.65 21.21 21.01
C GLN A 32 -16.79 20.93 19.77
N MET A 33 -17.39 20.51 18.64
CA MET A 33 -16.65 20.33 17.38
C MET A 33 -16.16 21.65 16.74
N VAL A 34 -16.85 22.77 17.00
CA VAL A 34 -16.44 24.10 16.54
C VAL A 34 -15.27 24.63 17.37
N GLU A 35 -15.28 24.43 18.70
CA GLU A 35 -14.16 24.78 19.59
C GLU A 35 -12.92 23.92 19.34
N GLU A 36 -13.09 22.64 19.03
CA GLU A 36 -11.98 21.74 18.72
C GLU A 36 -11.29 22.07 17.37
N ARG A 37 -12.01 22.72 16.45
CA ARG A 37 -11.43 23.32 15.23
C ARG A 37 -10.65 24.61 15.48
N GLN A 38 -10.96 25.36 16.53
CA GLN A 38 -10.24 26.60 16.86
C GLN A 38 -8.87 26.34 17.50
N ARG A 39 -8.62 25.13 17.99
CA ARG A 39 -7.29 24.69 18.46
C ARG A 39 -6.42 24.03 17.38
N TYR A 40 -6.92 23.91 16.16
CA TYR A 40 -6.11 23.46 15.03
C TYR A 40 -5.39 24.65 14.40
N GLN A 41 -4.19 24.97 14.90
CA GLN A 41 -3.26 25.81 14.15
C GLN A 41 -2.68 24.95 13.01
N PRO A 42 -2.90 25.28 11.73
CA PRO A 42 -2.19 24.61 10.67
C PRO A 42 -0.70 24.91 10.86
N ARG A 43 0.13 23.89 11.08
CA ARG A 43 1.57 24.03 10.87
C ARG A 43 1.80 24.16 9.36
N SER A 44 1.44 25.30 8.78
CA SER A 44 2.01 25.75 7.53
C SER A 44 3.44 26.15 7.86
N SER A 45 4.39 25.24 7.66
CA SER A 45 5.78 25.63 7.54
C SER A 45 5.85 26.73 6.47
N PRO A 46 6.35 27.93 6.78
CA PRO A 46 6.53 28.97 5.79
C PRO A 46 7.45 28.42 4.70
N ILE A 47 7.04 28.57 3.43
CA ILE A 47 7.96 28.46 2.31
C ILE A 47 9.02 29.53 2.58
N PHE A 48 10.26 29.11 2.76
CA PHE A 48 11.40 30.00 2.95
C PHE A 48 11.61 30.77 1.64
N VAL A 49 10.91 31.90 1.50
CA VAL A 49 11.26 32.93 0.52
C VAL A 49 12.35 33.74 1.20
N GLY A 50 13.58 33.25 1.06
CA GLY A 50 14.78 33.99 1.42
C GLY A 50 15.15 34.90 0.25
N GLU A 51 14.62 36.12 0.29
CA GLU A 51 15.35 37.29 -0.20
C GLU A 51 16.41 37.62 0.87
N ASP A 52 17.51 38.25 0.45
CA ASP A 52 18.76 38.54 1.19
C ASP A 52 19.85 37.46 1.13
N VAL A 53 20.38 37.22 -0.07
CA VAL A 53 21.83 37.02 -0.22
C VAL A 53 22.42 38.38 -0.58
N MET A 54 22.84 39.09 0.46
CA MET A 54 23.62 40.31 0.36
C MET A 54 24.92 40.06 -0.41
N ALA A 55 25.27 41.08 -1.17
CA ALA A 55 26.49 41.27 -1.94
C ALA A 55 27.76 40.77 -1.25
N ALA A 56 28.50 39.95 -1.97
CA ALA A 56 29.94 40.07 -2.05
C ALA A 56 30.26 40.34 -3.53
N ASP A 57 30.43 41.63 -3.84
CA ASP A 57 31.41 42.00 -4.86
C ASP A 57 32.76 41.58 -4.29
N ASP A 58 33.40 40.58 -4.88
CA ASP A 58 34.86 40.39 -4.95
C ASP A 58 35.13 39.16 -5.86
N ASP A 59 35.93 39.38 -6.91
CA ASP A 59 36.61 38.40 -7.78
C ASP A 59 35.79 37.62 -8.83
N VAL A 60 35.43 38.32 -9.90
CA VAL A 60 34.99 37.73 -11.18
C VAL A 60 36.21 37.47 -12.07
N ASP A 61 37.03 36.46 -11.79
CA ASP A 61 38.11 36.04 -12.71
C ASP A 61 38.37 34.52 -12.78
N ASP A 62 37.50 33.66 -12.23
CA ASP A 62 37.66 32.19 -12.30
C ASP A 62 36.45 31.47 -12.92
N ILE A 63 35.97 31.99 -14.07
CA ILE A 63 35.06 31.25 -14.95
C ILE A 63 35.78 30.90 -16.26
N MET A 64 35.96 29.59 -16.46
CA MET A 64 36.41 28.85 -17.66
C MET A 64 37.89 28.47 -17.73
N MET A 65 38.29 27.52 -16.88
CA MET A 65 39.01 26.35 -17.40
C MET A 65 38.01 25.19 -17.41
N THR A 66 37.26 25.05 -18.51
CA THR A 66 36.60 23.78 -18.81
C THR A 66 37.71 22.72 -18.91
N PRO A 67 37.73 21.67 -18.09
CA PRO A 67 38.65 20.58 -18.36
C PRO A 67 38.27 19.99 -19.72
N ASP A 68 39.27 19.84 -20.58
CA ASP A 68 39.14 19.37 -21.96
C ASP A 68 38.27 18.11 -22.03
N ILE A 69 37.06 18.27 -22.58
CA ILE A 69 36.04 17.22 -22.65
C ILE A 69 36.30 16.19 -23.76
N ASP A 70 37.43 16.31 -24.45
CA ASP A 70 37.84 15.44 -25.58
C ASP A 70 39.14 14.66 -25.31
N SER A 71 39.61 14.61 -24.06
CA SER A 71 40.54 13.54 -23.66
C SER A 71 39.73 12.29 -23.34
N PRO A 72 39.87 11.20 -24.11
CA PRO A 72 39.35 9.92 -23.67
C PRO A 72 39.96 9.62 -22.30
N PRO A 73 39.18 9.16 -21.31
CA PRO A 73 39.79 8.69 -20.07
C PRO A 73 40.65 7.47 -20.41
N GLU A 74 41.95 7.70 -20.58
CA GLU A 74 42.97 6.67 -20.50
C GLU A 74 43.17 6.41 -19.01
N ASP A 75 42.37 5.50 -18.46
CA ASP A 75 42.77 4.68 -17.32
C ASP A 75 41.80 3.48 -17.23
N ASP A 76 42.40 2.31 -17.42
CA ASP A 76 41.80 0.99 -17.40
C ASP A 76 41.12 0.71 -16.05
N TYR A 77 39.82 1.00 -15.93
CA TYR A 77 38.99 0.45 -14.85
C TYR A 77 38.62 -1.02 -15.07
N ILE A 78 39.36 -1.73 -15.92
CA ILE A 78 39.34 -3.19 -15.97
C ILE A 78 40.42 -3.63 -14.98
N VAL A 79 40.00 -3.81 -13.73
CA VAL A 79 40.82 -4.55 -12.75
C VAL A 79 41.07 -5.93 -13.35
N ASN A 80 42.30 -6.19 -13.80
CA ASN A 80 42.70 -7.54 -14.16
C ASN A 80 42.59 -8.37 -12.88
N VAL A 81 41.91 -9.52 -12.96
CA VAL A 81 41.66 -10.42 -11.82
C VAL A 81 42.95 -10.85 -11.09
N GLY A 82 44.13 -10.63 -11.70
CA GLY A 82 45.44 -10.88 -11.11
C GLY A 82 46.06 -9.74 -10.27
N ASP A 83 45.52 -8.52 -10.31
CA ASP A 83 46.06 -7.35 -9.57
C ASP A 83 45.27 -7.02 -8.29
N LEU A 84 44.32 -7.89 -7.90
CA LEU A 84 43.81 -7.91 -6.53
C LEU A 84 44.93 -8.47 -5.65
N GLU A 85 45.77 -7.59 -5.12
CA GLU A 85 46.61 -7.96 -3.99
C GLU A 85 45.69 -8.57 -2.92
N GLU A 86 45.92 -9.85 -2.60
CA GLU A 86 45.40 -10.52 -1.42
C GLU A 86 45.97 -9.75 -0.22
N GLY A 87 45.32 -8.64 0.13
CA GLY A 87 45.50 -8.04 1.44
C GLY A 87 45.22 -9.15 2.45
N ASP A 88 46.14 -9.32 3.40
CA ASP A 88 46.02 -10.27 4.49
C ASP A 88 44.63 -10.09 5.13
N ASP A 89 43.68 -10.90 4.67
CA ASP A 89 42.33 -11.02 5.21
C ASP A 89 42.54 -11.44 6.66
N ASP A 90 42.31 -10.52 7.59
CA ASP A 90 42.72 -10.63 8.98
C ASP A 90 41.97 -11.74 9.73
N GLY A 91 41.19 -12.56 9.02
CA GLY A 91 40.49 -13.70 9.56
C GLY A 91 39.58 -13.31 10.72
N SER A 92 39.19 -12.04 10.82
CA SER A 92 37.97 -11.71 11.53
C SER A 92 36.84 -12.27 10.67
N GLU A 93 36.56 -13.55 10.91
CA GLU A 93 35.28 -14.17 10.61
C GLU A 93 34.27 -13.26 11.30
N ASP A 94 33.82 -12.23 10.59
CA ASP A 94 32.60 -11.53 10.93
C ASP A 94 31.58 -12.65 10.87
N ASP A 95 31.23 -13.18 12.04
CA ASP A 95 30.10 -14.08 12.30
C ASP A 95 28.77 -13.36 11.98
N GLY A 96 28.82 -12.48 10.97
CA GLY A 96 27.93 -11.40 10.66
C GLY A 96 26.58 -11.99 10.40
N GLU A 97 25.66 -11.67 11.30
CA GLU A 97 24.28 -12.07 11.14
C GLU A 97 23.85 -11.67 9.72
N PRO A 98 23.31 -12.63 8.94
CA PRO A 98 23.00 -12.40 7.55
C PRO A 98 22.08 -11.18 7.48
N PRO A 99 22.34 -10.24 6.55
CA PRO A 99 21.62 -8.99 6.49
C PRO A 99 20.12 -9.25 6.37
N ALA A 100 19.28 -8.37 6.93
CA ALA A 100 17.85 -8.61 7.11
C ALA A 100 17.08 -9.03 5.82
N TRP A 101 17.62 -8.73 4.63
CA TRP A 101 17.08 -9.18 3.35
C TRP A 101 17.28 -10.69 3.09
N ALA A 102 18.38 -11.28 3.56
CA ALA A 102 18.71 -12.69 3.38
C ALA A 102 17.77 -13.59 4.19
N ALA A 103 17.45 -13.21 5.43
CA ALA A 103 16.43 -13.89 6.24
C ALA A 103 15.05 -13.83 5.56
N SER A 104 14.70 -12.69 4.95
CA SER A 104 13.45 -12.57 4.17
C SER A 104 13.47 -13.45 2.92
N GLU A 105 14.62 -13.66 2.30
CA GLU A 105 14.76 -14.49 1.11
C GLU A 105 14.60 -15.98 1.44
N GLN A 106 15.25 -16.46 2.49
CA GLN A 106 15.10 -17.83 2.99
C GLN A 106 13.62 -18.13 3.30
N ARG A 107 12.98 -17.27 4.09
CA ARG A 107 11.55 -17.40 4.43
C ARG A 107 10.65 -17.38 3.20
N MET A 108 11.00 -16.58 2.20
CA MET A 108 10.26 -16.53 0.93
C MET A 108 10.42 -17.83 0.13
N GLN A 109 11.60 -18.45 0.15
CA GLN A 109 11.87 -19.73 -0.50
C GLN A 109 11.13 -20.88 0.21
N GLU A 110 11.11 -20.90 1.54
CA GLU A 110 10.36 -21.87 2.35
C GLU A 110 8.86 -21.82 2.03
N LEU A 111 8.25 -20.63 2.12
CA LEU A 111 6.83 -20.43 1.80
C LEU A 111 6.50 -20.80 0.35
N ARG A 112 7.42 -20.53 -0.57
CA ARG A 112 7.27 -20.94 -1.97
C ARG A 112 7.28 -22.45 -2.09
N ALA A 113 8.23 -23.13 -1.45
CA ALA A 113 8.38 -24.57 -1.49
C ALA A 113 7.15 -25.30 -0.93
N GLU A 114 6.60 -24.81 0.18
CA GLU A 114 5.37 -25.34 0.79
C GLU A 114 4.16 -25.29 -0.15
N HIS A 115 4.08 -24.27 -1.00
CA HIS A 115 2.95 -24.04 -1.89
C HIS A 115 3.22 -24.42 -3.37
N ARG A 116 4.29 -25.18 -3.63
CA ARG A 116 4.57 -25.74 -4.97
C ARG A 116 3.62 -26.89 -5.30
N ARG A 117 3.17 -26.95 -6.56
CA ARG A 117 2.39 -28.10 -7.06
C ARG A 117 3.30 -29.28 -7.42
N ASN A 118 4.43 -28.97 -8.06
CA ASN A 118 5.43 -29.92 -8.52
C ASN A 118 6.82 -29.43 -8.06
N GLU A 119 7.82 -30.31 -8.02
CA GLU A 119 9.19 -29.97 -7.62
C GLU A 119 9.81 -28.84 -8.46
N ASN A 120 9.45 -28.74 -9.74
CA ASN A 120 9.94 -27.70 -10.67
C ASN A 120 8.93 -26.57 -10.91
N ASP A 121 7.88 -26.48 -10.10
CA ASP A 121 6.84 -25.46 -10.28
C ASP A 121 7.33 -24.08 -9.85
N THR A 122 7.46 -23.15 -10.78
CA THR A 122 7.81 -21.74 -10.52
C THR A 122 6.71 -20.79 -10.96
N GLY A 123 5.71 -21.31 -11.68
CA GLY A 123 4.71 -20.53 -12.40
C GLY A 123 3.32 -20.57 -11.78
N SER A 124 3.04 -21.49 -10.86
CA SER A 124 1.71 -21.60 -10.28
C SER A 124 1.28 -20.33 -9.53
N PRO A 125 -0.03 -20.02 -9.55
CA PRO A 125 -0.57 -18.90 -8.79
C PRO A 125 -0.25 -19.00 -7.30
N GLU A 126 -0.28 -20.19 -6.71
CA GLU A 126 0.00 -20.43 -5.28
C GLU A 126 1.44 -20.08 -4.92
N PHE A 127 2.41 -20.61 -5.68
CA PHE A 127 3.83 -20.30 -5.53
C PHE A 127 4.09 -18.79 -5.62
N GLN A 128 3.48 -18.12 -6.60
CA GLN A 128 3.61 -16.68 -6.79
C GLN A 128 2.97 -15.87 -5.65
N ILE A 129 1.78 -16.27 -5.19
CA ILE A 129 1.07 -15.59 -4.09
C ILE A 129 1.86 -15.69 -2.78
N ALA A 130 2.41 -16.87 -2.47
CA ALA A 130 3.24 -17.10 -1.30
C ALA A 130 4.46 -16.17 -1.30
N GLY A 131 5.23 -16.16 -2.39
CA GLY A 131 6.41 -15.31 -2.50
C GLY A 131 6.10 -13.81 -2.49
N MET A 132 4.99 -13.39 -3.12
CA MET A 132 4.54 -11.99 -3.06
C MET A 132 4.12 -11.57 -1.65
N THR A 133 3.53 -12.49 -0.87
CA THR A 133 3.05 -12.19 0.47
C THR A 133 4.21 -11.84 1.40
N GLU A 134 5.29 -12.63 1.36
CA GLU A 134 6.46 -12.32 2.19
C GLU A 134 7.16 -11.04 1.74
N ARG A 135 7.31 -10.84 0.42
CA ARG A 135 7.89 -9.60 -0.11
C ARG A 135 7.05 -8.35 0.25
N ILE A 136 5.72 -8.46 0.25
CA ILE A 136 4.83 -7.39 0.69
C ILE A 136 5.04 -7.09 2.18
N ASN A 137 5.17 -8.12 3.03
CA ASN A 137 5.40 -7.95 4.46
C ASN A 137 6.74 -7.24 4.73
N TYR A 138 7.82 -7.68 4.06
CA TYR A 138 9.14 -7.06 4.14
C TYR A 138 9.10 -5.58 3.72
N LEU A 139 8.57 -5.28 2.53
CA LEU A 139 8.51 -3.91 2.01
C LEU A 139 7.59 -2.99 2.83
N THR A 140 6.55 -3.55 3.45
CA THR A 140 5.71 -2.79 4.38
C THR A 140 6.50 -2.33 5.59
N LYS A 141 7.34 -3.19 6.18
CA LYS A 141 8.25 -2.82 7.28
C LYS A 141 9.28 -1.78 6.85
N HIS A 142 9.88 -1.95 5.67
CA HIS A 142 10.85 -1.00 5.12
C HIS A 142 10.24 0.40 4.93
N LEU A 143 9.04 0.50 4.36
CA LEU A 143 8.36 1.78 4.13
C LEU A 143 7.86 2.44 5.42
N GLN A 144 7.68 1.70 6.51
CA GLN A 144 7.40 2.30 7.82
C GLN A 144 8.62 3.07 8.34
N GLN A 145 9.84 2.60 8.07
CA GLN A 145 11.08 3.28 8.43
C GLN A 145 11.42 4.40 7.43
N HIS A 146 11.08 4.22 6.15
CA HIS A 146 11.39 5.16 5.07
C HIS A 146 10.12 5.71 4.38
N PRO A 147 9.39 6.65 5.01
CA PRO A 147 8.12 7.14 4.49
C PRO A 147 8.25 8.01 3.23
N LYS A 148 9.46 8.47 2.88
CA LYS A 148 9.73 9.31 1.70
C LYS A 148 10.10 8.51 0.45
N ASP A 149 10.20 7.19 0.54
CA ASP A 149 10.45 6.35 -0.63
C ASP A 149 9.15 6.09 -1.42
N PHE A 150 8.96 6.89 -2.48
CA PHE A 150 7.79 6.81 -3.35
C PHE A 150 7.91 5.75 -4.45
N SER A 151 9.12 5.43 -4.90
CA SER A 151 9.36 4.41 -5.93
C SER A 151 9.06 3.02 -5.38
N THR A 152 9.55 2.71 -4.18
CA THR A 152 9.26 1.45 -3.50
C THR A 152 7.78 1.32 -3.15
N ARG A 153 7.13 2.41 -2.71
CA ARG A 153 5.67 2.43 -2.48
C ARG A 153 4.88 2.09 -3.74
N ARG A 154 5.26 2.65 -4.90
CA ARG A 154 4.64 2.31 -6.19
C ARG A 154 4.83 0.84 -6.52
N GLY A 155 6.03 0.31 -6.32
CA GLY A 155 6.34 -1.12 -6.50
C GLY A 155 5.48 -2.02 -5.60
N LEU A 156 5.35 -1.65 -4.32
CA LEU A 156 4.51 -2.36 -3.36
C LEU A 156 3.05 -2.42 -3.81
N VAL A 157 2.46 -1.29 -4.21
CA VAL A 157 1.08 -1.23 -4.72
C VAL A 157 0.90 -2.11 -5.95
N ALA A 158 1.87 -2.12 -6.87
CA ALA A 158 1.85 -2.99 -8.04
C ALA A 158 1.86 -4.48 -7.65
N MET A 159 2.68 -4.88 -6.68
CA MET A 159 2.72 -6.26 -6.18
C MET A 159 1.42 -6.67 -5.47
N VAL A 160 0.84 -5.81 -4.63
CA VAL A 160 -0.46 -6.07 -4.00
C VAL A 160 -1.54 -6.28 -5.05
N ASN A 161 -1.56 -5.47 -6.11
CA ASN A 161 -2.50 -5.60 -7.22
C ASN A 161 -2.27 -6.90 -8.01
N LYS A 162 -1.01 -7.30 -8.25
CA LYS A 162 -0.67 -8.55 -8.93
C LYS A 162 -1.16 -9.76 -8.11
N ARG A 163 -0.88 -9.79 -6.80
CA ARG A 163 -1.37 -10.84 -5.89
C ARG A 163 -2.90 -10.91 -5.88
N ARG A 164 -3.59 -9.77 -5.84
CA ARG A 164 -5.06 -9.72 -5.91
C ARG A 164 -5.59 -10.33 -7.22
N ARG A 165 -4.95 -10.06 -8.36
CA ARG A 165 -5.34 -10.65 -9.64
C ARG A 165 -5.17 -12.16 -9.66
N LEU A 166 -4.09 -12.68 -9.08
CA LEU A 166 -3.87 -14.13 -8.95
C LEU A 166 -4.92 -14.80 -8.06
N LEU A 167 -5.27 -14.17 -6.92
CA LEU A 167 -6.34 -14.66 -6.06
C LEU A 167 -7.71 -14.66 -6.76
N ASN A 168 -8.03 -13.61 -7.51
CA ASN A 168 -9.24 -13.57 -8.33
C ASN A 168 -9.27 -14.64 -9.43
N TYR A 169 -8.10 -15.01 -9.95
CA TYR A 169 -7.98 -16.09 -10.93
C TYR A 169 -8.23 -17.44 -10.26
N LEU A 170 -7.56 -17.71 -9.13
CA LEU A 170 -7.79 -18.94 -8.36
C LEU A 170 -9.25 -19.09 -7.94
N SER A 171 -9.89 -18.03 -7.45
CA SER A 171 -11.31 -18.09 -7.03
C SER A 171 -12.27 -18.42 -8.18
N ARG A 172 -11.86 -18.21 -9.44
CA ARG A 172 -12.67 -18.55 -10.62
C ARG A 172 -12.38 -19.95 -11.14
N GLU A 173 -11.13 -20.39 -11.01
CA GLU A 173 -10.67 -21.68 -11.50
C GLU A 173 -11.01 -22.82 -10.52
N ASN A 174 -10.71 -22.62 -9.23
CA ASN A 174 -10.90 -23.63 -8.19
C ASN A 174 -11.05 -22.98 -6.80
N GLU A 175 -12.24 -23.13 -6.22
CA GLU A 175 -12.60 -22.51 -4.94
C GLU A 175 -11.88 -23.15 -3.74
N ASP A 176 -11.65 -24.46 -3.75
CA ASP A 176 -10.96 -25.18 -2.67
C ASP A 176 -9.51 -24.69 -2.54
N ARG A 177 -8.83 -24.54 -3.67
CA ARG A 177 -7.45 -24.02 -3.73
C ARG A 177 -7.36 -22.58 -3.28
N TYR A 178 -8.33 -21.76 -3.68
CA TYR A 178 -8.42 -20.38 -3.22
C TYR A 178 -8.56 -20.31 -1.69
N THR A 179 -9.47 -21.11 -1.12
CA THR A 179 -9.73 -21.13 0.32
C THR A 179 -8.51 -21.60 1.10
N SER A 180 -7.89 -22.70 0.70
CA SER A 180 -6.68 -23.23 1.35
C SER A 180 -5.52 -22.22 1.38
N ILE A 181 -5.25 -21.51 0.28
CA ILE A 181 -4.19 -20.50 0.22
C ILE A 181 -4.51 -19.27 1.07
N VAL A 182 -5.77 -18.85 1.08
CA VAL A 182 -6.21 -17.68 1.85
C VAL A 182 -6.09 -17.94 3.34
N GLU A 183 -6.47 -19.15 3.78
CA GLU A 183 -6.34 -19.60 5.17
C GLU A 183 -4.88 -19.77 5.57
N ALA A 184 -4.08 -20.49 4.77
CA ALA A 184 -2.67 -20.75 5.06
C ALA A 184 -1.85 -19.45 5.20
N LEU A 185 -2.09 -18.47 4.32
CA LEU A 185 -1.35 -17.21 4.31
C LEU A 185 -2.03 -16.08 5.11
N GLY A 186 -3.20 -16.33 5.72
CA GLY A 186 -3.94 -15.33 6.50
C GLY A 186 -4.35 -14.08 5.69
N ILE A 187 -4.62 -14.23 4.39
CA ILE A 187 -4.86 -13.08 3.50
C ILE A 187 -6.31 -12.61 3.61
N ARG A 188 -6.53 -11.36 4.01
CA ARG A 188 -7.87 -10.73 3.98
C ARG A 188 -8.27 -10.37 2.54
N HIS A 189 -8.75 -11.34 1.78
CA HIS A 189 -9.26 -11.14 0.43
C HIS A 189 -10.74 -11.50 0.31
N LYS A 190 -11.49 -10.71 -0.47
CA LYS A 190 -12.88 -11.01 -0.84
C LYS A 190 -12.93 -11.29 -2.32
N ALA A 191 -13.44 -12.47 -2.69
CA ALA A 191 -13.63 -12.84 -4.08
C ALA A 191 -14.49 -11.78 -4.80
N PRO A 192 -14.18 -11.46 -6.08
CA PRO A 192 -14.92 -10.45 -6.81
C PRO A 192 -16.34 -10.96 -7.05
N GLY A 193 -17.33 -10.20 -6.60
CA GLY A 193 -18.73 -10.48 -6.91
C GLY A 193 -19.04 -10.29 -8.41
N ARG A 194 -20.26 -10.64 -8.80
CA ARG A 194 -20.77 -10.37 -10.15
C ARG A 194 -20.63 -8.89 -10.49
N VAL A 195 -19.98 -8.58 -11.62
CA VAL A 195 -19.89 -7.21 -12.14
C VAL A 195 -21.24 -6.87 -12.77
N ALA A 196 -21.88 -5.80 -12.31
CA ALA A 196 -23.14 -5.35 -12.86
C ALA A 196 -22.99 -4.93 -14.34
N ASN A 197 -23.96 -5.31 -15.17
CA ASN A 197 -24.01 -4.87 -16.57
C ASN A 197 -24.18 -3.34 -16.65
N ARG A 198 -23.81 -2.73 -17.78
CA ARG A 198 -24.00 -1.28 -18.00
C ARG A 198 -25.46 -0.88 -17.74
N ASP A 199 -26.40 -1.66 -18.26
CA ASP A 199 -27.82 -1.39 -18.06
C ASP A 199 -28.21 -1.49 -16.58
N GLU A 200 -27.78 -2.54 -15.87
CA GLU A 200 -28.00 -2.69 -14.42
C GLU A 200 -27.41 -1.50 -13.64
N LYS A 201 -26.18 -1.08 -13.98
CA LYS A 201 -25.46 0.02 -13.34
C LYS A 201 -26.16 1.37 -13.52
N TYR A 202 -26.74 1.60 -14.69
CA TYR A 202 -27.37 2.88 -15.03
C TYR A 202 -28.90 2.84 -15.01
N SER A 203 -29.53 1.72 -14.60
CA SER A 203 -30.99 1.56 -14.55
C SER A 203 -31.67 2.57 -13.63
N ARG A 204 -31.00 3.00 -12.56
CA ARG A 204 -31.50 4.01 -11.62
C ARG A 204 -31.55 5.41 -12.21
N PHE A 205 -30.75 5.69 -13.25
CA PHE A 205 -30.69 7.01 -13.85
C PHE A 205 -31.73 7.13 -14.98
N PRO A 206 -32.52 8.21 -15.00
CA PRO A 206 -33.50 8.41 -16.05
C PRO A 206 -32.78 8.52 -17.41
N LYS A 207 -33.20 7.70 -18.38
CA LYS A 207 -32.71 7.82 -19.76
C LYS A 207 -33.10 9.21 -20.28
N GLN A 208 -32.13 9.98 -20.75
CA GLN A 208 -32.43 11.25 -21.40
C GLN A 208 -33.38 11.00 -22.58
N LYS A 209 -34.46 11.76 -22.67
CA LYS A 209 -35.38 11.66 -23.81
C LYS A 209 -34.58 11.96 -25.06
N ALA A 210 -34.59 11.05 -26.03
CA ALA A 210 -33.94 11.28 -27.31
C ALA A 210 -34.57 12.54 -27.93
N VAL A 211 -33.80 13.62 -28.02
CA VAL A 211 -34.26 14.81 -28.72
C VAL A 211 -34.36 14.40 -30.19
N LYS A 212 -35.58 14.45 -30.71
CA LYS A 212 -35.89 14.15 -32.10
C LYS A 212 -35.03 15.06 -32.99
N LYS A 213 -33.98 14.50 -33.61
CA LYS A 213 -33.00 15.25 -34.44
C LYS A 213 -33.66 16.06 -35.56
N HIS A 214 -34.84 15.67 -36.03
CA HIS A 214 -35.63 16.43 -37.02
C HIS A 214 -36.19 17.77 -36.50
N LEU A 215 -36.25 17.98 -35.17
CA LEU A 215 -36.69 19.24 -34.56
C LEU A 215 -35.55 20.27 -34.40
N LEU A 216 -34.28 19.86 -34.52
CA LEU A 216 -33.13 20.79 -34.46
C LEU A 216 -32.74 21.37 -35.83
N LYS A 217 -33.34 20.90 -36.92
CA LYS A 217 -33.05 21.37 -38.29
C LYS A 217 -33.99 22.52 -38.71
N LYS A 218 -34.26 23.46 -37.78
CA LYS A 218 -35.13 24.61 -38.03
C LYS A 218 -34.50 25.90 -37.51
N LYS A 219 -33.50 26.37 -38.23
CA LYS A 219 -33.30 27.75 -38.71
C LYS A 219 -31.99 27.81 -39.49
#